data_AF-A0A838GXN5-F1
#
_entry.id   AF-A0A838GXN5-F1
#
_cell.length_a   1.000
_cell.length_b   1.000
_cell.length_c   1.000
_cell.angle_alpha   90.00
_cell.angle_beta   90.00
_cell.angle_gamma   90.00
#
_symmetry.space_group_name_H-M   'P 1'
#
loop_
_entity.id
_entity.type
_entity.pdbx_description
1 polymer ?
#
loop_
_entity_poly.entity_id
_entity_poly.type
_entity_poly.pdbx_seq_one_letter_code
_entity_poly.pdbx_strand_id
1 'polypeptide(L)'
;MNPQLAVITGLSGAGRTTAAKVLEDLGYFVIDNVPPKLIEPVVELATAPGSTIERVALVVDVRGRRAAVNGADPADDLRKALAAVRVRTGKPRVLFLEAADETLVQRYEAARRAHPLALQDRIVDGIDRERRLLADLRADADLVVDTTDMNVHELRTR
;
A
#
# COMPACT_ATOMS: atom_id res chain seq x y z
N MET A 1 -7.07 24.58 -1.48
CA MET A 1 -7.60 23.37 -2.14
C MET A 1 -7.05 22.17 -1.39
N ASN A 2 -7.86 21.14 -1.13
CA ASN A 2 -7.33 19.92 -0.49
C ASN A 2 -6.60 19.07 -1.53
N PRO A 3 -5.41 18.54 -1.22
CA PRO A 3 -4.68 17.69 -2.14
C PRO A 3 -5.44 16.41 -2.42
N GLN A 4 -5.29 15.88 -3.64
CA GLN A 4 -5.74 14.54 -3.95
C GLN A 4 -4.85 13.54 -3.25
N LEU A 5 -5.42 12.77 -2.32
CA LEU A 5 -4.69 11.76 -1.56
C LEU A 5 -4.98 10.36 -2.10
N ALA A 6 -3.91 9.68 -2.52
CA ALA A 6 -3.92 8.27 -2.85
C ALA A 6 -3.12 7.50 -1.79
N VAL A 7 -3.59 6.30 -1.46
CA VAL A 7 -2.87 5.36 -0.60
C VAL A 7 -2.69 4.07 -1.38
N ILE A 8 -1.43 3.66 -1.56
CA ILE A 8 -1.09 2.41 -2.23
C ILE A 8 -0.76 1.38 -1.16
N THR A 9 -1.45 0.25 -1.18
CA THR A 9 -1.12 -0.92 -0.35
C THR A 9 -1.36 -2.19 -1.15
N GLY A 10 -1.24 -3.36 -0.51
CA GLY A 10 -1.48 -4.64 -1.16
C GLY A 10 -0.42 -5.68 -0.84
N LEU A 11 -0.55 -6.83 -1.51
CA LEU A 11 0.33 -7.98 -1.32
C LEU A 11 1.77 -7.64 -1.68
N SER A 12 2.69 -8.30 -1.00
CA SER A 12 4.10 -8.15 -1.29
C SER A 12 4.46 -8.78 -2.62
N GLY A 13 5.18 -8.05 -3.47
CA GLY A 13 5.46 -8.49 -4.85
C GLY A 13 4.36 -8.14 -5.87
N ALA A 14 3.24 -7.56 -5.44
CA ALA A 14 2.15 -7.14 -6.34
C ALA A 14 2.43 -5.83 -7.11
N GLY A 15 3.66 -5.31 -7.09
CA GLY A 15 4.03 -4.14 -7.89
C GLY A 15 3.80 -2.77 -7.26
N ARG A 16 3.73 -2.67 -5.92
CA ARG A 16 3.58 -1.38 -5.18
C ARG A 16 4.61 -0.32 -5.61
N THR A 17 5.87 -0.70 -5.71
CA THR A 17 6.94 0.20 -6.18
C THR A 17 6.73 0.66 -7.63
N THR A 18 6.17 -0.19 -8.48
CA THR A 18 5.84 0.19 -9.86
C THR A 18 4.68 1.17 -9.88
N ALA A 19 3.60 0.90 -9.15
CA ALA A 19 2.47 1.81 -9.04
C ALA A 19 2.87 3.17 -8.45
N ALA A 20 3.77 3.17 -7.46
CA ALA A 20 4.37 4.38 -6.89
C ALA A 20 5.03 5.24 -7.98
N LYS A 21 5.91 4.65 -8.80
CA LYS A 21 6.55 5.35 -9.92
C LYS A 21 5.56 5.87 -10.96
N VAL A 22 4.50 5.11 -11.24
CA VAL A 22 3.44 5.55 -12.15
C VAL A 22 2.74 6.79 -11.59
N LEU A 23 2.46 6.83 -10.28
CA LEU A 23 1.87 8.01 -9.65
C LEU A 23 2.85 9.20 -9.64
N GLU A 24 4.15 8.98 -9.42
CA GLU A 24 5.18 10.03 -9.56
C GLU A 24 5.13 10.65 -10.97
N ASP A 25 5.11 9.82 -12.02
CA ASP A 25 5.01 10.25 -13.41
C ASP A 25 3.69 11.01 -13.70
N LEU A 26 2.62 10.75 -12.94
CA LEU A 26 1.34 11.46 -13.00
C LEU A 26 1.28 12.72 -12.11
N GLY A 27 2.42 13.13 -11.56
CA GLY A 27 2.58 14.36 -10.77
C GLY A 27 2.17 14.23 -9.30
N TYR A 28 2.10 13.00 -8.75
CA TYR A 28 1.92 12.81 -7.32
C TYR A 28 3.25 13.00 -6.58
N PHE A 29 3.19 13.67 -5.43
CA PHE A 29 4.25 13.60 -4.44
C PHE A 29 4.16 12.26 -3.70
N VAL A 30 5.06 11.33 -4.03
CA VAL A 30 5.05 9.97 -3.48
C VAL A 30 5.95 9.87 -2.26
N ILE A 31 5.43 9.26 -1.19
CA ILE A 31 6.20 8.87 -0.02
C ILE A 31 6.08 7.35 0.14
N ASP A 32 7.20 6.65 0.04
CA ASP A 32 7.25 5.20 0.16
C ASP A 32 7.43 4.75 1.62
N ASN A 33 6.97 3.54 1.94
CA ASN A 33 7.13 2.87 3.22
C ASN A 33 6.64 3.70 4.42
N VAL A 34 5.47 4.31 4.28
CA VAL A 34 4.86 5.18 5.30
C VAL A 34 4.18 4.32 6.37
N PRO A 35 4.59 4.40 7.65
CA PRO A 35 3.85 3.80 8.75
C PRO A 35 2.45 4.43 8.86
N PRO A 36 1.38 3.67 9.17
CA PRO A 36 0.02 4.21 9.31
C PRO A 36 -0.08 5.46 10.20
N LYS A 37 0.67 5.47 11.31
CA LYS A 37 0.71 6.59 12.27
C LYS A 37 1.27 7.90 11.69
N LEU A 38 2.01 7.85 10.59
CA LEU A 38 2.57 9.04 9.92
C LEU A 38 1.68 9.57 8.80
N ILE A 39 0.63 8.84 8.41
CA ILE A 39 -0.31 9.29 7.37
C ILE A 39 -0.91 10.65 7.77
N GLU A 40 -1.37 10.75 9.01
CA GLU A 40 -2.03 11.95 9.52
C GLU A 40 -1.13 13.21 9.54
N PRO A 41 0.10 13.16 10.11
CA PRO A 41 1.07 14.25 10.02
C PRO A 41 1.47 14.65 8.60
N VAL A 42 1.66 13.67 7.70
CA VAL A 42 2.03 13.96 6.31
C VAL A 42 0.91 14.73 5.62
N VAL A 43 -0.34 14.30 5.82
CA VAL A 43 -1.50 14.97 5.26
C VAL A 43 -1.64 16.39 5.83
N GLU A 44 -1.41 16.57 7.12
CA GLU A 44 -1.43 17.90 7.75
C GLU A 44 -0.44 18.84 7.07
N LEU A 45 0.81 18.42 6.88
CA LEU A 45 1.83 19.19 6.17
C LEU A 45 1.43 19.49 4.72
N ALA A 46 0.87 18.51 4.01
CA ALA A 46 0.42 18.69 2.63
C ALA A 46 -0.75 19.67 2.50
N THR A 47 -1.57 19.81 3.56
CA THR A 47 -2.72 20.73 3.61
C THR A 47 -2.43 22.06 4.30
N ALA A 48 -1.22 22.27 4.80
CA ALA A 48 -0.85 23.46 5.54
C ALA A 48 -0.98 24.73 4.67
N PRO A 49 -1.29 25.90 5.26
CA PRO A 49 -1.33 27.16 4.52
C PRO A 49 -0.01 27.43 3.79
N GLY A 50 -0.10 27.73 2.49
CA GLY A 50 1.08 27.96 1.64
C GLY A 50 1.69 26.70 1.03
N SER A 51 1.16 25.51 1.33
CA SER A 51 1.53 24.28 0.62
C SER A 51 1.15 24.38 -0.87
N THR A 52 2.09 24.00 -1.72
CA THR A 52 1.91 23.88 -3.18
C THR A 52 1.61 22.44 -3.60
N ILE A 53 1.46 21.52 -2.64
CA ILE A 53 1.25 20.10 -2.92
C ILE A 53 -0.23 19.88 -3.28
N GLU A 54 -0.48 19.50 -4.53
CA GLU A 54 -1.84 19.24 -5.03
C GLU A 54 -2.21 17.75 -5.03
N ARG A 55 -1.22 16.86 -5.06
CA ARG A 55 -1.40 15.41 -5.16
C ARG A 55 -0.37 14.69 -4.29
N VAL A 56 -0.83 13.81 -3.41
CA VAL A 56 0.02 13.02 -2.50
C VAL A 56 -0.33 11.56 -2.66
N ALA A 57 0.68 10.71 -2.76
CA ALA A 57 0.52 9.27 -2.77
C ALA A 57 1.37 8.65 -1.66
N LEU A 58 0.74 7.89 -0.77
CA LEU A 58 1.39 7.25 0.36
C LEU A 58 1.44 5.75 0.10
N VAL A 59 2.63 5.19 -0.04
CA VAL A 59 2.77 3.73 -0.10
C VAL A 59 2.84 3.22 1.33
N VAL A 60 1.79 2.53 1.74
CA VAL A 60 1.68 2.01 3.09
C VAL A 60 1.96 0.52 3.07
N ASP A 61 3.01 0.17 3.79
CA ASP A 61 3.35 -1.21 4.07
C ASP A 61 2.84 -1.59 5.46
N VAL A 62 1.65 -2.21 5.51
CA VAL A 62 1.03 -2.68 6.76
C VAL A 62 1.70 -3.93 7.34
N ARG A 63 2.88 -4.30 6.85
CA ARG A 63 3.75 -5.35 7.42
C ARG A 63 4.38 -4.84 8.74
N GLY A 64 3.55 -4.65 9.75
CA GLY A 64 4.01 -4.36 11.10
C GLY A 64 4.60 -5.62 11.72
N ARG A 65 5.91 -5.86 11.56
CA ARG A 65 6.65 -6.89 12.33
C ARG A 65 6.42 -6.81 13.85
N ARG A 66 5.94 -5.67 14.35
CA ARG A 66 5.60 -5.42 15.77
C ARG A 66 4.10 -5.55 16.10
N ALA A 67 3.19 -5.50 15.12
CA ALA A 67 1.75 -5.57 15.37
C ALA A 67 1.31 -6.98 15.79
N ALA A 68 1.91 -8.01 15.16
CA ALA A 68 1.71 -9.41 15.50
C ALA A 68 2.19 -9.78 16.93
N VAL A 69 3.11 -9.01 17.52
CA VAL A 69 3.67 -9.29 18.85
C VAL A 69 2.70 -8.88 19.98
N ASN A 70 1.79 -7.93 19.72
CA ASN A 70 0.89 -7.36 20.73
C ASN A 70 -0.59 -7.65 20.47
N GLY A 71 -0.92 -8.53 19.51
CA GLY A 71 -2.32 -8.84 19.13
C GLY A 71 -3.06 -7.68 18.46
N ALA A 72 -2.36 -6.64 18.01
CA ALA A 72 -2.95 -5.54 17.27
C ALA A 72 -3.01 -5.89 15.79
N ASP A 73 -4.19 -5.73 15.18
CA ASP A 73 -4.36 -5.88 13.74
C ASP A 73 -3.70 -4.68 13.02
N PRO A 74 -2.59 -4.87 12.26
CA PRO A 74 -1.96 -3.77 11.54
C PRO A 74 -2.86 -3.16 10.45
N ALA A 75 -3.89 -3.88 10.00
CA ALA A 75 -4.91 -3.32 9.12
C ALA A 75 -5.78 -2.27 9.84
N ASP A 76 -6.08 -2.49 11.12
CA ASP A 76 -6.88 -1.57 11.94
C ASP A 76 -6.18 -0.22 12.13
N ASP A 77 -4.86 -0.21 12.34
CA ASP A 77 -4.06 1.03 12.39
C ASP A 77 -4.19 1.86 11.10
N LEU A 78 -4.15 1.20 9.94
CA LEU A 78 -4.34 1.87 8.65
C LEU A 78 -5.78 2.37 8.49
N ARG A 79 -6.79 1.57 8.84
CA ARG A 79 -8.20 2.00 8.80
C ARG A 79 -8.44 3.24 9.65
N LYS A 80 -7.93 3.25 10.87
CA LYS A 80 -8.06 4.38 11.81
C LYS A 80 -7.42 5.64 11.23
N ALA A 81 -6.21 5.53 10.69
CA ALA A 81 -5.53 6.65 10.05
C ALA A 81 -6.31 7.18 8.82
N LEU A 82 -6.81 6.29 7.96
CA LEU A 82 -7.61 6.68 6.80
C LEU A 82 -8.93 7.34 7.20
N ALA A 83 -9.59 6.84 8.26
CA ALA A 83 -10.81 7.44 8.79
C ALA A 83 -10.57 8.85 9.33
N ALA A 84 -9.49 9.04 10.09
CA ALA A 84 -9.12 10.35 10.63
C ALA A 84 -8.78 11.37 9.53
N VAL A 85 -8.06 10.93 8.50
CA VAL A 85 -7.80 11.75 7.31
C VAL A 85 -9.08 12.08 6.55
N ARG A 86 -10.01 11.12 6.44
CA ARG A 86 -11.27 11.31 5.70
C ARG A 86 -12.08 12.51 6.22
N VAL A 87 -12.07 12.70 7.53
CA VAL A 87 -12.74 13.82 8.20
C VAL A 87 -12.09 15.17 7.86
N ARG A 88 -10.77 15.21 7.65
CA ARG A 88 -10.00 16.45 7.44
C ARG A 88 -9.89 16.88 5.97
N THR A 89 -9.60 15.95 5.07
CA THR A 89 -9.22 16.30 3.69
C THR A 89 -10.20 15.84 2.63
N GLY A 90 -11.28 15.16 3.00
CA GLY A 90 -12.17 14.45 2.08
C GLY A 90 -11.74 12.99 1.89
N LYS A 91 -12.26 12.29 0.88
CA LYS A 91 -12.07 10.83 0.75
C LYS A 91 -10.69 10.45 0.16
N PRO A 92 -9.73 9.91 0.95
CA PRO A 92 -8.54 9.28 0.38
C PRO A 92 -8.96 8.13 -0.54
N ARG A 93 -8.26 7.95 -1.67
CA ARG A 93 -8.45 6.79 -2.54
C ARG A 93 -7.46 5.69 -2.19
N VAL A 94 -7.97 4.53 -1.81
CA VAL A 94 -7.16 3.36 -1.46
C VAL A 94 -7.04 2.44 -2.66
N LEU A 95 -5.81 2.29 -3.17
CA LEU A 95 -5.42 1.34 -4.19
C LEU A 95 -4.81 0.10 -3.51
N PHE A 96 -5.41 -1.06 -3.74
CA PHE A 96 -4.90 -2.35 -3.29
C PHE A 96 -4.37 -3.14 -4.50
N LEU A 97 -3.09 -3.52 -4.45
CA LEU A 97 -2.48 -4.35 -5.49
C LEU A 97 -2.45 -5.81 -5.06
N GLU A 98 -2.90 -6.69 -5.95
CA GLU A 98 -2.78 -8.14 -5.79
C GLU A 98 -2.21 -8.81 -7.04
N ALA A 99 -1.87 -10.08 -6.92
CA ALA A 99 -1.53 -10.99 -8.01
C ALA A 99 -1.77 -12.43 -7.50
N ALA A 100 -1.83 -13.41 -8.41
CA ALA A 100 -1.90 -14.83 -8.08
C ALA A 100 -0.65 -15.29 -7.31
N ASP A 101 -0.80 -16.35 -6.51
CA ASP A 101 0.26 -16.82 -5.61
C ASP A 101 1.47 -17.29 -6.39
N GLU A 102 1.26 -18.01 -7.49
CA GLU A 102 2.31 -18.47 -8.40
C GLU A 102 3.11 -17.30 -8.96
N THR A 103 2.42 -16.22 -9.36
CA THR A 103 3.06 -15.00 -9.86
C THR A 103 3.87 -14.31 -8.76
N LEU A 104 3.34 -14.22 -7.55
CA LEU A 104 4.05 -13.63 -6.41
C LEU A 104 5.31 -14.44 -6.05
N VAL A 105 5.21 -15.77 -6.02
CA VAL A 105 6.36 -16.67 -5.80
C VAL A 105 7.43 -16.44 -6.86
N GLN A 106 7.07 -16.47 -8.14
CA GLN A 106 8.01 -16.26 -9.24
C GLN A 106 8.70 -14.89 -9.15
N ARG A 107 7.96 -13.82 -8.82
CA ARG A 107 8.52 -12.47 -8.65
C ARG A 107 9.51 -12.41 -7.47
N TYR A 108 9.22 -13.12 -6.38
CA TYR A 108 10.12 -13.20 -5.24
C TYR A 108 11.41 -13.95 -5.55
N GLU A 109 11.29 -15.09 -6.25
CA GLU A 109 12.43 -15.88 -6.71
C GLU A 109 13.30 -15.09 -7.69
N ALA A 110 12.69 -14.44 -8.68
CA ALA A 110 13.39 -13.61 -9.67
C ALA A 110 14.12 -12.42 -9.02
N ALA A 111 13.50 -11.78 -8.02
CA ALA A 111 14.13 -10.69 -7.28
C ALA A 111 15.18 -11.16 -6.26
N ARG A 112 15.31 -12.48 -6.03
CA ARG A 112 16.13 -13.08 -4.96
C ARG A 112 15.91 -12.43 -3.60
N ARG A 113 14.67 -12.04 -3.30
CA ARG A 113 14.29 -11.39 -2.03
C ARG A 113 13.65 -12.41 -1.10
N ALA A 114 13.94 -12.30 0.19
CA ALA A 114 13.19 -13.04 1.20
C ALA A 114 11.78 -12.46 1.35
N HIS A 115 10.77 -13.31 1.51
CA HIS A 115 9.42 -12.87 1.80
C HIS A 115 9.32 -12.41 3.27
N PRO A 116 8.84 -11.18 3.56
CA PRO A 116 8.93 -10.57 4.88
C PRO A 116 8.17 -11.31 6.00
N LEU A 117 7.09 -12.02 5.67
CA LEU A 117 6.39 -12.90 6.62
C LEU A 117 6.82 -14.37 6.54
N ALA A 118 7.78 -14.73 5.70
CA ALA A 118 8.21 -16.12 5.52
C ALA A 118 9.41 -16.52 6.39
N LEU A 119 9.76 -15.75 7.45
CA LEU A 119 10.89 -15.98 8.38
C LEU A 119 11.75 -17.25 8.13
N GLN A 120 11.23 -18.42 8.51
CA GLN A 120 11.82 -19.77 8.30
C GLN A 120 10.93 -20.67 7.42
N ASP A 121 9.80 -20.16 6.92
CA ASP A 121 8.79 -20.91 6.17
C ASP A 121 8.95 -20.71 4.66
N ARG A 122 8.16 -21.45 3.86
CA ARG A 122 8.16 -21.27 2.40
C ARG A 122 7.50 -19.94 2.03
N ILE A 123 7.87 -19.39 0.87
CA ILE A 123 7.30 -18.14 0.34
C ILE A 123 5.76 -18.22 0.27
N VAL A 124 5.22 -19.35 -0.17
CA VAL A 124 3.78 -19.62 -0.26
C VAL A 124 3.08 -19.44 1.09
N ASP A 125 3.64 -20.02 2.15
CA ASP A 125 3.05 -19.92 3.50
C ASP A 125 3.07 -18.45 4.00
N GLY A 126 4.06 -17.66 3.57
CA GLY A 126 4.13 -16.22 3.81
C GLY A 126 3.05 -15.43 3.07
N ILE A 127 2.80 -15.77 1.81
CA ILE A 127 1.77 -15.14 0.96
C ILE A 127 0.37 -15.41 1.52
N ASP A 128 0.09 -16.66 1.92
CA ASP A 128 -1.20 -17.04 2.52
C ASP A 128 -1.50 -16.22 3.78
N ARG A 129 -0.49 -16.02 4.63
CA ARG A 129 -0.61 -15.17 5.82
C ARG A 129 -0.88 -13.72 5.47
N GLU A 130 -0.20 -13.17 4.46
CA GLU A 130 -0.48 -11.81 4.00
C GLU A 130 -1.92 -11.68 3.48
N ARG A 131 -2.41 -12.62 2.67
CA ARG A 131 -3.79 -12.58 2.17
C ARG A 131 -4.81 -12.52 3.30
N ARG A 132 -4.63 -13.34 4.33
CA ARG A 132 -5.53 -13.35 5.50
C ARG A 132 -5.45 -12.04 6.27
N LEU A 133 -4.23 -11.55 6.52
CA LEU A 133 -4.00 -10.30 7.25
C LEU A 133 -4.58 -9.08 6.51
N LEU A 134 -4.52 -9.10 5.18
CA LEU A 134 -4.94 -7.98 4.33
C LEU A 134 -6.35 -8.12 3.78
N ALA A 135 -7.07 -9.21 4.10
CA ALA A 135 -8.39 -9.50 3.54
C ALA A 135 -9.37 -8.35 3.77
N ASP A 136 -9.41 -7.83 4.99
CA ASP A 136 -10.31 -6.73 5.33
C ASP A 136 -9.86 -5.43 4.63
N LEU A 137 -8.55 -5.18 4.45
CA LEU A 137 -8.07 -3.97 3.75
C LEU A 137 -8.39 -4.04 2.26
N ARG A 138 -8.32 -5.24 1.69
CA ARG A 138 -8.73 -5.50 0.32
C ARG A 138 -10.23 -5.25 0.15
N ALA A 139 -11.05 -5.67 1.11
CA ALA A 139 -12.50 -5.45 1.08
C ALA A 139 -12.87 -3.96 1.17
N ASP A 140 -12.10 -3.17 1.92
CA ASP A 140 -12.33 -1.73 2.10
C ASP A 140 -11.70 -0.86 0.99
N ALA A 141 -10.91 -1.45 0.08
CA ALA A 141 -10.19 -0.71 -0.95
C ALA A 141 -11.15 -0.10 -1.99
N ASP A 142 -10.87 1.14 -2.42
CA ASP A 142 -11.64 1.78 -3.47
C ASP A 142 -11.36 1.16 -4.85
N LEU A 143 -10.13 0.67 -5.04
CA LEU A 143 -9.70 0.01 -6.26
C LEU A 143 -8.79 -1.17 -5.93
N VAL A 144 -9.15 -2.35 -6.40
CA VAL A 144 -8.28 -3.53 -6.39
C VAL A 144 -7.74 -3.74 -7.80
N VAL A 145 -6.42 -3.78 -7.95
CA VAL A 145 -5.77 -4.07 -9.24
C VAL A 145 -5.06 -5.41 -9.13
N ASP A 146 -5.54 -6.35 -9.93
CA ASP A 146 -4.86 -7.62 -10.15
C ASP A 146 -3.73 -7.43 -11.18
N THR A 147 -2.51 -7.68 -10.74
CA THR A 147 -1.29 -7.55 -11.55
C THR A 147 -0.74 -8.89 -12.03
N THR A 148 -1.49 -9.98 -11.90
CA THR A 148 -1.06 -11.36 -12.22
C THR A 148 -0.39 -11.46 -13.57
N ASP A 149 -1.07 -11.01 -14.62
CA ASP A 149 -0.59 -11.09 -16.01
C ASP A 149 -0.05 -9.76 -16.52
N MET A 150 0.16 -8.78 -15.63
CA MET A 150 0.59 -7.45 -16.00
C MET A 150 2.11 -7.31 -15.95
N ASN A 151 2.67 -6.78 -17.02
CA ASN A 151 4.01 -6.21 -17.02
C ASN A 151 4.01 -4.75 -16.53
N VAL A 152 5.21 -4.18 -16.36
CA VAL A 152 5.42 -2.82 -15.84
C VAL A 152 4.73 -1.75 -16.70
N HIS A 153 4.69 -1.93 -18.02
CA HIS A 153 4.06 -0.99 -18.95
C HIS A 153 2.54 -1.09 -18.90
N GLU A 154 1.98 -2.29 -18.80
CA GLU A 154 0.52 -2.50 -18.70
C GLU A 154 -0.04 -1.92 -17.41
N LEU A 155 0.68 -2.09 -16.29
CA LEU A 155 0.30 -1.48 -15.02
C LEU A 155 0.28 0.06 -15.10
N ARG A 156 1.13 0.67 -15.94
CA ARG A 156 1.17 2.12 -16.14
C ARG A 156 -0.05 2.67 -16.89
N THR A 157 -0.68 1.86 -17.74
CA THR A 157 -1.81 2.28 -18.58
C THR A 157 -3.17 2.03 -17.89
N ARG A 158 -3.17 1.36 -16.73
CA ARG A 158 -4.38 1.02 -15.96
C ARG A 158 -4.83 2.16 -15.06
#